data_AF-A0A7S0A929-F1
#
_entry.id   AF-A0A7S0A929-F1
#
_cell.length_a   1.000
_cell.length_b   1.000
_cell.length_c   1.000
_cell.angle_alpha   90.00
_cell.angle_beta   90.00
_cell.angle_gamma   90.00
#
_symmetry.space_group_name_H-M   'P 1'
#
loop_
_entity.id
_entity.type
_entity.pdbx_description
1 polymer ?
#
loop_
_entity_poly.entity_id
_entity_poly.type
_entity_poly.pdbx_seq_one_letter_code
_entity_poly.pdbx_strand_id
1 'polypeptide(L)'
;GNLAWALAKVMIQNSPVMEAISAATIAKITACKHQEIGNISWAFAILALRDEPLFNAIAAESIATAGQFNIQGMANTTWAFAKLCLMHDHFIQTMCAAALPKISAWDP
;
A
#
# COMPACT_ATOMS: atom_id res chain seq x y z
N GLY A 1 -8.16 6.10 2.27
CA GLY A 1 -7.12 5.51 3.15
C GLY A 1 -7.44 5.54 4.64
N ASN A 2 -7.73 6.71 5.22
CA ASN A 2 -7.79 6.86 6.68
C ASN A 2 -8.87 6.02 7.39
N LEU A 3 -10.01 5.74 6.73
CA LEU A 3 -11.03 4.85 7.29
C LEU A 3 -10.54 3.39 7.40
N ALA A 4 -9.88 2.87 6.36
CA ALA A 4 -9.28 1.53 6.39
C ALA A 4 -8.27 1.41 7.54
N TRP A 5 -7.41 2.41 7.67
CA TRP A 5 -6.42 2.48 8.74
C TRP A 5 -7.05 2.50 10.13
N ALA A 6 -8.11 3.31 10.33
CA ALA A 6 -8.81 3.40 11.60
C ALA A 6 -9.47 2.07 11.99
N LEU A 7 -10.12 1.40 11.04
CA LEU A 7 -10.73 0.07 11.27
C LEU A 7 -9.68 -0.99 11.60
N ALA A 8 -8.56 -1.00 10.88
CA ALA A 8 -7.45 -1.89 11.15
C ALA A 8 -6.83 -1.66 12.53
N LYS A 9 -6.71 -0.39 12.96
CA LYS A 9 -6.21 -0.03 14.30
C LYS A 9 -7.03 -0.59 15.44
N VAL A 10 -8.34 -0.74 15.26
CA VAL A 10 -9.25 -1.32 16.26
C VAL A 10 -9.55 -2.80 16.01
N MET A 11 -8.84 -3.44 15.07
CA MET A 11 -9.01 -4.85 14.69
C MET A 11 -10.45 -5.23 14.30
N ILE A 12 -11.20 -4.26 13.74
CA ILE A 12 -12.56 -4.52 13.26
C ILE A 12 -12.50 -4.84 11.77
N GLN A 13 -12.83 -6.09 11.46
CA GLN A 13 -13.03 -6.54 10.09
C GLN A 13 -14.49 -6.34 9.69
N ASN A 14 -14.80 -5.18 9.10
CA ASN A 14 -16.08 -4.94 8.46
C ASN A 14 -15.94 -5.23 6.96
N SER A 15 -16.20 -6.49 6.56
CA SER A 15 -15.96 -6.94 5.18
C SER A 15 -16.66 -6.07 4.13
N PRO A 16 -17.95 -5.68 4.26
CA PRO A 16 -18.59 -4.79 3.29
C PRO A 16 -17.88 -3.44 3.12
N VAL A 17 -17.40 -2.85 4.22
CA VAL A 17 -16.65 -1.58 4.16
C VAL A 17 -15.28 -1.77 3.52
N MET A 18 -14.58 -2.86 3.84
CA MET A 18 -13.27 -3.16 3.27
C MET A 18 -13.34 -3.45 1.77
N GLU A 19 -14.36 -4.19 1.33
CA GLU A 19 -14.65 -4.44 -0.09
C GLU A 19 -14.97 -3.13 -0.83
N ALA A 20 -15.79 -2.25 -0.24
CA ALA A 20 -16.09 -0.94 -0.82
C ALA A 20 -14.85 -0.06 -0.93
N ILE A 21 -13.96 -0.10 0.07
CA ILE A 21 -12.67 0.60 0.04
C ILE A 21 -11.80 0.04 -1.09
N SER A 22 -11.71 -1.28 -1.23
CA SER A 22 -10.95 -1.94 -2.30
C SER A 22 -11.44 -1.49 -3.68
N ALA A 23 -12.75 -1.65 -3.95
CA ALA A 23 -13.35 -1.28 -5.22
C ALA A 23 -13.17 0.20 -5.55
N ALA A 24 -13.38 1.10 -4.58
CA ALA A 24 -13.20 2.53 -4.77
C ALA A 24 -11.73 2.91 -5.02
N THR A 25 -10.79 2.21 -4.36
CA THR A 25 -9.35 2.43 -4.53
C THR A 25 -8.92 1.98 -5.92
N ILE A 26 -9.35 0.80 -6.38
CA ILE A 26 -9.06 0.31 -7.73
C ILE A 26 -9.59 1.29 -8.78
N ALA A 27 -10.83 1.76 -8.63
CA ALA A 27 -11.47 2.66 -9.60
C ALA A 27 -10.81 4.06 -9.68
N LYS A 28 -10.09 4.48 -8.63
CA LYS A 28 -9.53 5.84 -8.51
C LYS A 28 -8.03 5.84 -8.20
N ILE A 29 -7.33 4.75 -8.50
CA ILE A 29 -5.96 4.53 -8.02
C ILE A 29 -4.99 5.64 -8.44
N THR A 30 -5.13 6.15 -9.67
CA THR A 30 -4.31 7.24 -10.22
C THR A 30 -4.55 8.60 -9.56
N ALA A 31 -5.68 8.75 -8.85
CA ALA A 31 -6.02 9.95 -8.09
C ALA A 31 -5.74 9.80 -6.58
N CYS A 32 -5.36 8.60 -6.12
CA CYS A 32 -5.02 8.36 -4.73
C CYS A 32 -3.67 9.01 -4.38
N LYS A 33 -3.60 9.64 -3.21
CA LYS A 33 -2.30 10.11 -2.70
C LYS A 33 -1.46 8.90 -2.30
N HIS A 34 -0.15 8.95 -2.49
CA HIS A 34 0.76 7.84 -2.15
C HIS A 34 0.72 7.47 -0.65
N GLN A 35 0.48 8.44 0.22
CA GLN A 35 0.22 8.19 1.64
C GLN A 35 -1.05 7.34 1.86
N GLU A 36 -2.10 7.58 1.07
CA GLU A 36 -3.34 6.80 1.15
C GLU A 36 -3.13 5.37 0.67
N ILE A 37 -2.35 5.19 -0.40
CA ILE A 37 -1.92 3.85 -0.88
C ILE A 37 -1.22 3.10 0.26
N GLY A 38 -0.20 3.70 0.88
CA GLY A 38 0.52 3.06 1.99
C GLY A 38 -0.39 2.74 3.19
N ASN A 39 -1.32 3.63 3.53
CA ASN A 39 -2.29 3.40 4.61
C ASN A 39 -3.26 2.27 4.29
N ILE A 40 -3.73 2.16 3.04
CA ILE A 40 -4.64 1.09 2.59
C ILE A 40 -3.89 -0.25 2.62
N SER A 41 -2.70 -0.32 2.02
CA SER A 41 -1.86 -1.52 2.03
C SER A 41 -1.61 -2.01 3.45
N TRP A 42 -1.21 -1.11 4.36
CA TRP A 42 -1.00 -1.45 5.77
C TRP A 42 -2.27 -1.99 6.43
N ALA A 43 -3.42 -1.33 6.24
CA ALA A 43 -4.68 -1.74 6.83
C ALA A 43 -5.11 -3.16 6.39
N PHE A 44 -5.01 -3.45 5.09
CA PHE A 44 -5.33 -4.77 4.56
C PHE A 44 -4.36 -5.85 5.09
N ALA A 45 -3.07 -5.53 5.20
CA ALA A 45 -2.09 -6.46 5.78
C ALA A 45 -2.33 -6.74 7.27
N ILE A 46 -2.70 -5.72 8.07
CA ILE A 46 -3.01 -5.88 9.50
C ILE A 46 -4.25 -6.74 9.71
N LEU A 47 -5.28 -6.54 8.89
CA LEU A 47 -6.51 -7.33 8.93
C LEU A 47 -6.38 -8.68 8.20
N ALA A 48 -5.19 -9.05 7.72
CA ALA A 48 -4.91 -10.26 6.96
C ALA A 48 -5.82 -10.46 5.72
N LEU A 49 -6.20 -9.36 5.08
CA LEU A 49 -7.05 -9.34 3.89
C LEU A 49 -6.20 -9.41 2.62
N ARG A 50 -6.12 -10.61 2.04
CA ARG A 50 -5.45 -10.83 0.77
C ARG A 50 -6.40 -10.52 -0.40
N ASP A 51 -6.42 -9.26 -0.81
CA ASP A 51 -7.18 -8.76 -1.97
C ASP A 51 -6.25 -8.60 -3.18
N GLU A 52 -6.15 -9.65 -4.00
CA GLU A 52 -5.22 -9.64 -5.15
C GLU A 52 -5.53 -8.55 -6.19
N PRO A 53 -6.80 -8.31 -6.60
CA PRO A 53 -7.12 -7.20 -7.50
C PRO A 53 -6.62 -5.85 -6.98
N LEU A 54 -6.84 -5.54 -5.70
CA LEU A 54 -6.38 -4.31 -5.08
C LEU A 54 -4.85 -4.21 -5.10
N PHE A 55 -4.16 -5.27 -4.68
CA PHE A 55 -2.69 -5.25 -4.60
C PHE A 55 -2.03 -5.24 -5.98
N ASN A 56 -2.65 -5.81 -7.01
CA ASN A 56 -2.20 -5.67 -8.39
C ASN A 56 -2.33 -4.22 -8.89
N ALA A 57 -3.44 -3.55 -8.59
CA ALA A 57 -3.62 -2.13 -8.92
C ALA A 57 -2.62 -1.25 -8.18
N ILE A 58 -2.39 -1.51 -6.89
CA ILE A 58 -1.39 -0.80 -6.08
C ILE A 58 0.02 -1.03 -6.63
N ALA A 59 0.37 -2.25 -7.01
CA ALA A 59 1.68 -2.56 -7.60
C ALA A 59 1.90 -1.76 -8.89
N ALA A 60 0.93 -1.80 -9.81
CA ALA A 60 1.02 -1.09 -11.09
C ALA A 60 1.18 0.44 -10.89
N GLU A 61 0.34 1.04 -10.05
CA GLU A 61 0.42 2.48 -9.76
C GLU A 61 1.73 2.83 -9.04
N SER A 62 2.17 2.00 -8.09
CA SER A 62 3.41 2.24 -7.35
C SER A 62 4.63 2.13 -8.23
N ILE A 63 4.65 1.22 -9.20
CA ILE A 63 5.72 1.14 -10.21
C ILE A 63 5.77 2.43 -11.04
N ALA A 64 4.61 2.91 -11.52
CA ALA A 64 4.52 4.11 -12.33
C ALA A 64 4.91 5.39 -11.57
N THR A 65 4.70 5.42 -10.25
CA THR A 65 4.85 6.64 -9.43
C THR A 65 5.81 6.50 -8.25
N ALA A 66 6.71 5.52 -8.26
CA ALA A 66 7.61 5.20 -7.14
C ALA A 66 8.40 6.40 -6.60
N GLY A 67 8.84 7.29 -7.51
CA GLY A 67 9.55 8.52 -7.16
C GLY A 67 8.74 9.50 -6.28
N GLN A 68 7.42 9.36 -6.23
CA GLN A 68 6.51 10.28 -5.51
C GLN A 68 6.21 9.82 -4.08
N PHE A 69 6.48 8.56 -3.73
CA PHE A 69 6.30 8.08 -2.36
C PHE A 69 7.31 8.73 -1.40
N ASN A 70 6.90 9.00 -0.16
CA ASN A 70 7.87 9.21 0.93
C ASN A 70 8.35 7.87 1.49
N ILE A 71 9.41 7.87 2.31
CA ILE A 71 10.00 6.64 2.88
C ILE A 71 8.98 5.81 3.66
N GLN A 72 8.13 6.45 4.46
CA GLN A 72 7.12 5.74 5.24
C GLN A 72 6.08 5.05 4.35
N GLY A 73 5.62 5.72 3.29
CA GLY A 73 4.71 5.16 2.31
C GLY A 73 5.34 3.97 1.59
N MET A 74 6.62 4.08 1.21
CA MET A 74 7.36 2.96 0.62
C MET A 74 7.42 1.77 1.58
N ALA A 75 7.84 2.01 2.83
CA ALA A 75 7.96 0.97 3.84
C ALA A 75 6.62 0.27 4.11
N ASN A 76 5.53 1.03 4.29
CA ASN A 76 4.21 0.48 4.56
C ASN A 76 3.68 -0.37 3.40
N THR A 77 3.82 0.11 2.16
CA THR A 77 3.37 -0.64 0.99
C THR A 77 4.21 -1.91 0.82
N THR A 78 5.54 -1.83 0.83
CA THR A 78 6.42 -3.00 0.69
C THR A 78 6.22 -4.02 1.82
N TRP A 79 6.09 -3.57 3.07
CA TRP A 79 5.80 -4.44 4.21
C TRP A 79 4.48 -5.18 4.06
N ALA A 80 3.44 -4.51 3.56
CA ALA A 80 2.14 -5.14 3.35
C ALA A 80 2.18 -6.27 2.33
N PHE A 81 2.90 -6.08 1.21
CA PHE A 81 3.12 -7.15 0.21
C PHE A 81 3.82 -8.35 0.84
N ALA A 82 4.90 -8.11 1.60
CA ALA A 82 5.61 -9.17 2.31
C ALA A 82 4.72 -9.89 3.33
N LYS A 83 3.97 -9.14 4.14
CA LYS A 83 3.09 -9.67 5.19
C LYS A 83 1.97 -10.56 4.64
N LEU A 84 1.43 -10.21 3.47
CA LEU A 84 0.39 -10.99 2.79
C LEU A 84 0.94 -12.07 1.85
N CYS A 85 2.27 -12.25 1.81
CA CYS A 85 2.95 -13.19 0.92
C CYS A 85 2.63 -12.95 -0.58
N LEU A 86 2.48 -11.68 -0.96
CA LEU A 86 2.23 -11.25 -2.33
C LEU A 86 3.57 -10.94 -2.99
N MET A 87 4.06 -11.87 -3.82
CA MET A 87 5.33 -11.72 -4.53
C MET A 87 5.12 -10.96 -5.84
N HIS A 88 5.64 -9.74 -5.91
CA HIS A 88 5.66 -8.90 -7.11
C HIS A 88 7.08 -8.38 -7.32
N ASP A 89 7.92 -9.17 -7.97
CA ASP A 89 9.36 -8.90 -8.07
C ASP A 89 9.67 -7.52 -8.65
N HIS A 90 8.98 -7.13 -9.72
CA HIS A 90 9.19 -5.83 -10.36
C HIS A 90 8.80 -4.66 -9.44
N PHE A 91 7.69 -4.79 -8.69
CA PHE A 91 7.29 -3.79 -7.70
C PHE A 91 8.34 -3.66 -6.59
N ILE A 92 8.78 -4.78 -6.01
CA ILE A 92 9.78 -4.77 -4.93
C ILE A 92 11.09 -4.12 -5.39
N GLN A 93 11.60 -4.52 -6.57
CA GLN A 93 12.80 -3.92 -7.15
C GLN A 93 12.65 -2.41 -7.39
N THR A 94 11.49 -2.00 -7.91
CA THR A 94 11.19 -0.58 -8.17
C THR A 94 11.16 0.23 -6.88
N MET A 95 10.53 -0.29 -5.83
CA MET A 95 10.46 0.38 -4.53
C MET A 95 11.85 0.47 -3.87
N CYS A 96 12.66 -0.58 -3.95
CA CYS A 96 14.04 -0.55 -3.46
C CYS A 96 14.88 0.51 -4.19
N ALA A 97 14.82 0.55 -5.52
CA ALA A 97 15.54 1.53 -6.32
C ALA A 97 15.11 2.97 -5.99
N ALA A 98 13.80 3.20 -5.81
CA ALA A 98 13.26 4.51 -5.45
C ALA A 98 13.57 4.93 -4.00
N ALA A 99 13.78 3.98 -3.10
CA ALA A 99 14.13 4.22 -1.70
C ALA A 99 15.60 4.61 -1.52
N LEU A 100 16.52 4.11 -2.35
CA LEU A 100 17.96 4.37 -2.25
C LEU A 100 18.34 5.85 -2.03
N PRO A 101 17.93 6.80 -2.89
CA PRO A 101 18.30 8.21 -2.71
C PRO A 101 17.60 8.87 -1.51
N LYS A 102 16.53 8.26 -0.99
CA LYS A 102 15.71 8.82 0.10
C LYS A 102 16.16 8.30 1.46
N ILE A 103 16.67 7.07 1.53
CA ILE A 103 17.27 6.48 2.74
C ILE A 103 18.55 7.23 3.13
N SER A 104 19.35 7.69 2.17
CA SER A 104 20.54 8.49 2.47
C SER A 104 20.23 9.84 3.12
N ALA A 105 18.99 10.32 3.02
CA ALA A 105 18.52 11.54 3.65
C ALA A 105 17.56 11.27 4.84
N TRP A 106 17.38 10.00 5.21
CA TRP A 106 16.48 9.61 6.28
C TRP A 106 17.22 9.62 7.62
N ASP A 107 16.72 10.41 8.57
CA ASP A 107 17.20 10.47 9.96
C ASP A 107 16.18 9.73 10.85
N PRO A 108 16.56 8.66 11.59
CA PRO A 108 15.63 7.78 12.30
C PRO A 108 14.84 8.40 13.45
#